data_AF-A0A7V5YTV3-F1
#
_entry.id   AF-A0A7V5YTV3-F1
#
_cell.length_a   1.000
_cell.length_b   1.000
_cell.length_c   1.000
_cell.angle_alpha   90.00
_cell.angle_beta   90.00
_cell.angle_gamma   90.00
#
_symmetry.space_group_name_H-M   'P 1'
#
loop_
_entity.id
_entity.type
_entity.pdbx_description
1 polymer ?
#
loop_
_entity_poly.entity_id
_entity_poly.type
_entity_poly.pdbx_seq_one_letter_code
_entity_poly.pdbx_strand_id
1 'polypeptide(L)'
;MRSRTGGQTQLRAKRPSRSIARLVADLRVPASEGDMPRYFTVHQAERLLPVIKPLMEQAMVLFRALMQAGHELAGINWRINALGGAFVNRQHITRLRNRERATADRLRELIEEIQSQGCQVKDLNLGLVDFPTRYRGREVLLCWKIDEPFIAYWHEVEAGFAGRQPIDEEFLQSHRGETEH
;
A
#
# COMPACT_ATOMS: atom_id res chain seq x y z
N MET A 1 44.92 -36.34 24.22
CA MET A 1 43.72 -36.94 23.59
C MET A 1 42.55 -35.96 23.69
N ARG A 2 42.05 -35.54 22.53
CA ARG A 2 40.73 -34.98 22.18
C ARG A 2 39.97 -34.09 23.18
N SER A 3 40.03 -32.80 22.87
CA SER A 3 38.99 -31.76 22.81
C SER A 3 37.52 -32.18 22.98
N ARG A 4 36.72 -31.32 23.64
CA ARG A 4 35.53 -30.63 23.07
C ARG A 4 34.96 -29.61 24.06
N THR A 5 35.39 -28.36 23.92
CA THR A 5 34.74 -27.17 24.45
C THR A 5 33.42 -26.94 23.71
N GLY A 6 32.31 -26.89 24.45
CA GLY A 6 30.99 -26.56 23.93
C GLY A 6 30.94 -25.09 23.52
N GLY A 7 30.96 -24.83 22.21
CA GLY A 7 30.70 -23.50 21.67
C GLY A 7 29.22 -23.15 21.80
N GLN A 8 28.87 -22.35 22.80
CA GLN A 8 27.62 -21.62 22.79
C GLN A 8 27.72 -20.52 21.74
N THR A 9 27.24 -20.80 20.53
CA THR A 9 27.15 -19.81 19.46
C THR A 9 26.06 -18.81 19.84
N GLN A 10 26.49 -17.69 20.43
CA GLN A 10 25.68 -16.49 20.62
C GLN A 10 25.15 -16.06 19.25
N LEU A 11 23.86 -16.31 19.00
CA LEU A 11 23.17 -15.79 17.82
C LEU A 11 23.04 -14.28 18.01
N ARG A 12 24.03 -13.55 17.47
CA ARG A 12 23.93 -12.10 17.26
C ARG A 12 22.61 -11.82 16.55
N ALA A 13 21.70 -11.13 17.25
CA ALA A 13 20.46 -10.66 16.66
C ALA A 13 20.81 -9.81 15.43
N LYS A 14 20.58 -10.36 14.23
CA LYS A 14 20.59 -9.56 13.01
C LYS A 14 19.49 -8.49 13.17
N ARG A 15 19.86 -7.26 12.81
CA ARG A 15 19.08 -6.01 12.87
C ARG A 15 17.57 -6.24 12.60
N PRO A 16 16.67 -5.53 13.29
CA PRO A 16 15.23 -5.75 13.19
C PRO A 16 14.78 -5.66 11.74
N SER A 17 13.90 -6.60 11.36
CA SER A 17 13.19 -6.62 10.08
C SER A 17 12.62 -5.23 9.80
N ARG A 18 12.80 -4.74 8.58
CA ARG A 18 12.12 -3.54 8.07
C ARG A 18 10.66 -3.59 8.51
N SER A 19 10.21 -2.62 9.29
CA SER A 19 8.84 -2.57 9.79
C SER A 19 7.87 -2.58 8.60
N ILE A 20 6.70 -3.21 8.75
CA ILE A 20 5.64 -3.16 7.71
C ILE A 20 5.28 -1.71 7.40
N ALA A 21 5.27 -0.81 8.41
CA ALA A 21 5.11 0.63 8.21
C ALA A 21 6.16 1.22 7.24
N ARG A 22 7.40 0.73 7.28
CA ARG A 22 8.45 1.11 6.32
C ARG A 22 8.27 0.41 4.98
N LEU A 23 7.76 -0.81 4.94
CA LEU A 23 7.42 -1.47 3.68
C LEU A 23 6.31 -0.70 2.93
N VAL A 24 5.28 -0.23 3.64
CA VAL A 24 4.18 0.57 3.10
C VAL A 24 4.66 1.97 2.70
N ALA A 25 5.54 2.58 3.49
CA ALA A 25 6.16 3.86 3.14
C ALA A 25 7.16 3.74 1.97
N ASP A 26 7.90 2.63 1.87
CA ASP A 26 8.81 2.29 0.77
C ASP A 26 8.03 1.81 -0.48
N LEU A 27 6.76 1.37 -0.31
CA LEU A 27 5.78 1.09 -1.37
C LEU A 27 5.10 2.35 -1.90
N ARG A 28 5.53 3.55 -1.47
CA ARG A 28 5.44 4.73 -2.33
C ARG A 28 6.33 4.44 -3.52
N VAL A 29 5.80 3.67 -4.48
CA VAL A 29 6.42 3.42 -5.76
C VAL A 29 6.69 4.82 -6.31
N PRO A 30 7.96 5.25 -6.42
CA PRO A 30 8.22 6.47 -7.13
C PRO A 30 7.63 6.23 -8.52
N ALA A 31 6.71 7.11 -8.94
CA ALA A 31 6.35 7.17 -10.35
C ALA A 31 7.69 7.15 -11.10
N SER A 32 7.90 6.12 -11.91
CA SER A 32 9.18 5.95 -12.60
C SER A 32 9.55 7.27 -13.27
N GLU A 33 10.81 7.70 -13.16
CA GLU A 33 11.33 9.02 -13.61
C GLU A 33 11.17 9.32 -15.13
N GLY A 34 10.36 8.54 -15.86
CA GLY A 34 9.98 8.79 -17.25
C GLY A 34 8.51 8.51 -17.59
N ASP A 35 7.64 8.24 -16.61
CA ASP A 35 6.20 8.05 -16.87
C ASP A 35 5.47 9.37 -16.63
N MET A 36 5.11 10.07 -17.72
CA MET A 36 4.30 11.28 -17.58
C MET A 36 2.96 10.89 -16.96
N PRO A 37 2.49 11.62 -15.93
CA PRO A 37 1.24 11.29 -15.27
C PRO A 37 0.09 11.38 -16.28
N ARG A 38 -0.56 10.24 -16.52
CA ARG A 38 -1.79 10.19 -17.31
C ARG A 38 -2.87 11.00 -16.62
N TYR A 39 -3.38 12.03 -17.28
CA TYR A 39 -4.50 12.81 -16.76
C TYR A 39 -5.85 12.21 -17.21
N PHE A 40 -6.81 12.15 -16.29
CA PHE A 40 -8.12 11.55 -16.50
C PHE A 40 -9.23 12.59 -16.52
N THR A 41 -10.23 12.38 -17.36
CA THR A 41 -11.59 12.89 -17.09
C THR A 41 -12.25 12.01 -16.03
N VAL A 42 -13.28 12.53 -15.36
CA VAL A 42 -14.10 11.74 -14.42
C VAL A 42 -14.59 10.45 -15.08
N HIS A 43 -15.11 10.56 -16.30
CA HIS A 43 -15.59 9.39 -17.04
C HIS A 43 -14.49 8.36 -17.35
N GLN A 44 -13.30 8.80 -17.76
CA GLN A 44 -12.17 7.90 -18.01
C GLN A 44 -11.76 7.15 -16.72
N ALA A 45 -11.70 7.86 -15.59
CA ALA A 45 -11.38 7.27 -14.30
C ALA A 45 -12.46 6.28 -13.83
N GLU A 46 -13.74 6.63 -14.01
CA GLU A 46 -14.87 5.75 -13.66
C GLU A 46 -14.87 4.44 -14.43
N ARG A 47 -14.49 4.46 -15.72
CA ARG A 47 -14.36 3.24 -16.53
C ARG A 47 -13.27 2.28 -16.02
N LEU A 48 -12.32 2.76 -15.22
CA LEU A 48 -11.30 1.91 -14.58
C LEU A 48 -11.80 1.27 -13.29
N LEU A 49 -12.87 1.76 -12.66
CA LEU A 49 -13.36 1.25 -11.38
C LEU A 49 -13.71 -0.25 -11.40
N PRO A 50 -14.35 -0.81 -12.46
CA PRO A 50 -14.61 -2.25 -12.53
C PRO A 50 -13.34 -3.12 -12.50
N VAL A 51 -12.20 -2.56 -12.93
CA VAL A 51 -10.89 -3.23 -12.89
C VAL A 51 -10.19 -2.98 -11.56
N ILE A 52 -10.17 -1.73 -11.08
CA ILE A 52 -9.46 -1.31 -9.86
C ILE A 52 -10.13 -1.88 -8.61
N LYS A 53 -11.47 -1.90 -8.54
CA LYS A 53 -12.22 -2.35 -7.36
C LYS A 53 -11.84 -3.75 -6.88
N PRO A 54 -11.89 -4.81 -7.70
CA PRO A 54 -11.52 -6.16 -7.22
C PRO A 54 -10.03 -6.28 -6.84
N LEU A 55 -9.14 -5.53 -7.50
CA LEU A 55 -7.71 -5.50 -7.13
C LEU A 55 -7.50 -4.82 -5.77
N MET A 56 -8.17 -3.69 -5.55
CA MET A 56 -8.15 -2.97 -4.29
C MET A 56 -8.72 -3.81 -3.15
N GLU A 57 -9.87 -4.47 -3.34
CA GLU A 57 -10.45 -5.38 -2.33
C GLU A 57 -9.47 -6.48 -1.91
N GLN A 58 -8.79 -7.10 -2.88
CA GLN A 58 -7.74 -8.10 -2.61
C GLN A 58 -6.54 -7.47 -1.87
N ALA A 59 -6.09 -6.29 -2.30
CA ALA A 59 -5.00 -5.58 -1.65
C ALA A 59 -5.32 -5.25 -0.19
N MET A 60 -6.54 -4.79 0.10
CA MET A 60 -7.01 -4.52 1.46
C MET A 60 -7.02 -5.78 2.34
N VAL A 61 -7.41 -6.95 1.78
CA VAL A 61 -7.37 -8.23 2.50
C VAL A 61 -5.93 -8.62 2.85
N LEU A 62 -5.01 -8.56 1.88
CA LEU A 62 -3.60 -8.88 2.10
C LEU A 62 -2.93 -7.89 3.07
N PHE A 63 -3.28 -6.61 2.97
CA PHE A 63 -2.80 -5.57 3.87
C PHE A 63 -3.19 -5.87 5.33
N ARG A 64 -4.46 -6.22 5.59
CA ARG A 64 -4.92 -6.64 6.92
C ARG A 64 -4.17 -7.88 7.43
N ALA A 65 -3.99 -8.88 6.57
CA ALA A 65 -3.26 -10.10 6.92
C ALA A 65 -1.78 -9.81 7.26
N LEU A 66 -1.15 -8.90 6.52
CA LEU A 66 0.23 -8.47 6.77
C LEU A 66 0.35 -7.75 8.11
N MET A 67 -0.55 -6.81 8.41
CA MET A 67 -0.59 -6.10 9.70
C MET A 67 -0.75 -7.06 10.88
N GLN A 68 -1.63 -8.06 10.74
CA GLN A 68 -1.84 -9.10 11.77
C GLN A 68 -0.57 -9.94 11.99
N ALA A 69 0.08 -10.40 10.91
CA ALA A 69 1.33 -11.16 11.02
C ALA A 69 2.45 -10.36 11.67
N GLY A 70 2.54 -9.05 11.36
CA GLY A 70 3.47 -8.12 11.99
C GLY A 70 3.26 -7.98 13.49
N HIS A 71 2.01 -7.81 13.93
CA HIS A 71 1.66 -7.74 15.35
C HIS A 71 2.01 -9.04 16.09
N GLU A 72 1.75 -10.20 15.48
CA GLU A 72 2.09 -11.50 16.05
C GLU A 72 3.62 -11.65 16.23
N LEU A 73 4.40 -11.34 15.19
CA LEU A 73 5.86 -11.37 15.25
C LEU A 73 6.43 -10.40 16.29
N ALA A 74 5.86 -9.19 16.40
CA ALA A 74 6.26 -8.21 17.41
C ALA A 74 5.98 -8.72 18.83
N GLY A 75 4.81 -9.33 19.06
CA GLY A 75 4.46 -9.94 20.35
C GLY A 75 5.36 -11.12 20.72
N ILE A 76 5.75 -11.95 19.74
CA ILE A 76 6.75 -13.01 19.95
C ILE A 76 8.10 -12.41 20.33
N ASN A 77 8.57 -11.42 19.59
CA ASN A 77 9.87 -10.79 19.82
C ASN A 77 9.93 -10.09 21.20
N TRP A 78 8.85 -9.42 21.59
CA TRP A 78 8.72 -8.84 22.92
C TRP A 78 8.85 -9.90 24.02
N ARG A 79 8.14 -11.04 23.92
CA ARG A 79 8.24 -12.14 24.91
C ARG A 79 9.66 -12.71 25.01
N ILE A 80 10.35 -12.89 23.89
CA ILE A 80 11.74 -13.38 23.87
C ILE A 80 12.66 -12.45 24.67
N ASN A 81 12.54 -11.14 24.44
CA ASN A 81 13.37 -10.13 25.11
C ASN A 81 12.99 -9.96 26.58
N ALA A 82 11.70 -9.88 26.91
CA ALA A 82 11.21 -9.65 28.27
C ALA A 82 11.46 -10.84 29.21
N LEU A 83 11.42 -12.08 28.68
CA LEU A 83 11.57 -13.30 29.48
C LEU A 83 12.97 -13.93 29.38
N GLY A 84 13.96 -13.19 28.86
CA GLY A 84 15.36 -13.64 28.85
C GLY A 84 15.63 -14.89 27.99
N GLY A 85 14.88 -15.08 26.90
CA GLY A 85 14.98 -16.26 26.04
C GLY A 85 13.88 -17.29 26.33
N ALA A 86 12.62 -16.91 26.09
CA ALA A 86 11.51 -17.86 26.09
C ALA A 86 11.77 -19.04 25.12
N PHE A 87 11.32 -20.25 25.48
CA PHE A 87 11.30 -21.39 24.56
C PHE A 87 10.27 -21.16 23.47
N VAL A 88 10.71 -20.52 22.39
CA VAL A 88 9.91 -20.30 21.20
C VAL A 88 10.22 -21.34 20.14
N ASN A 89 9.15 -21.84 19.53
CA ASN A 89 9.27 -22.72 18.38
C ASN A 89 9.86 -21.95 17.19
N ARG A 90 11.15 -22.13 16.92
CA ARG A 90 11.85 -21.49 15.79
C ARG A 90 11.21 -21.82 14.44
N GLN A 91 10.71 -23.04 14.25
CA GLN A 91 10.06 -23.42 12.99
C GLN A 91 8.76 -22.64 12.78
N HIS A 92 8.00 -22.42 13.83
CA HIS A 92 6.79 -21.59 13.79
C HIS A 92 7.13 -20.14 13.40
N ILE A 93 8.14 -19.52 14.03
CA ILE A 93 8.60 -18.16 13.67
C ILE A 93 9.04 -18.09 12.20
N THR A 94 9.81 -19.08 11.72
CA THR A 94 10.24 -19.12 10.33
C THR A 94 9.05 -19.23 9.36
N ARG A 95 8.06 -20.08 9.66
CA ARG A 95 6.84 -20.20 8.84
C ARG A 95 6.06 -18.89 8.80
N LEU A 96 5.91 -18.22 9.94
CA LEU A 96 5.22 -16.94 10.03
C LEU A 96 5.92 -15.84 9.20
N ARG A 97 7.26 -15.75 9.28
CA ARG A 97 8.06 -14.81 8.47
C ARG A 97 7.99 -15.10 6.97
N ASN A 98 7.98 -16.38 6.58
CA ASN A 98 7.86 -16.74 5.17
C ASN A 98 6.48 -16.37 4.62
N ARG A 99 5.42 -16.59 5.41
CA ARG A 99 4.06 -16.17 5.05
C ARG A 99 3.95 -14.65 4.96
N GLU A 100 4.47 -13.92 5.94
CA GLU A 100 4.53 -12.45 5.94
C GLU A 100 5.19 -11.93 4.66
N ARG A 101 6.35 -12.49 4.28
CA ARG A 101 7.06 -12.11 3.06
C ARG A 101 6.23 -12.38 1.80
N ALA A 102 5.68 -13.58 1.65
CA ALA A 102 4.86 -13.93 0.49
C ALA A 102 3.61 -13.03 0.37
N THR A 103 2.96 -12.71 1.50
CA THR A 103 1.83 -11.78 1.53
C THR A 103 2.25 -10.36 1.13
N ALA A 104 3.41 -9.89 1.60
CA ALA A 104 3.95 -8.58 1.25
C ALA A 104 4.31 -8.47 -0.24
N ASP A 105 4.89 -9.52 -0.82
CA ASP A 105 5.24 -9.55 -2.24
C ASP A 105 3.98 -9.54 -3.11
N ARG A 106 2.97 -10.34 -2.76
CA ARG A 106 1.69 -10.32 -3.49
C ARG A 106 0.95 -8.99 -3.36
N LEU A 107 1.00 -8.35 -2.20
CA LEU A 107 0.42 -7.02 -2.02
C LEU A 107 1.12 -5.99 -2.90
N ARG A 108 2.44 -6.04 -3.03
CA ARG A 108 3.21 -5.15 -3.92
C ARG A 108 2.77 -5.31 -5.37
N GLU A 109 2.65 -6.54 -5.86
CA GLU A 109 2.19 -6.83 -7.23
C GLU A 109 0.81 -6.21 -7.51
N LEU A 110 -0.14 -6.33 -6.59
CA LEU A 110 -1.48 -5.73 -6.76
C LEU A 110 -1.44 -4.20 -6.78
N ILE A 111 -0.61 -3.58 -5.92
CA ILE A 111 -0.44 -2.12 -5.90
C ILE A 111 0.18 -1.64 -7.21
N GLU A 112 1.19 -2.35 -7.71
CA GLU A 112 1.82 -2.07 -9.01
C GLU A 112 0.81 -2.22 -10.17
N GLU A 113 -0.03 -3.26 -10.16
CA GLU A 113 -1.08 -3.48 -11.15
C GLU A 113 -2.17 -2.39 -11.15
N ILE A 114 -2.55 -1.90 -9.98
CA ILE A 114 -3.48 -0.77 -9.85
C ILE A 114 -2.83 0.51 -10.39
N GLN A 115 -1.60 0.80 -9.96
CA GLN A 115 -0.90 2.03 -10.35
C GLN A 115 -0.50 2.04 -11.84
N SER A 116 -0.29 0.87 -12.46
CA SER A 116 -0.05 0.78 -13.90
C SER A 116 -1.25 1.23 -14.75
N GLN A 117 -2.43 1.41 -14.14
CA GLN A 117 -3.58 2.03 -14.81
C GLN A 117 -3.48 3.56 -14.88
N GLY A 118 -2.47 4.17 -14.23
CA GLY A 118 -2.26 5.62 -14.12
C GLY A 118 -2.87 6.26 -12.87
N CYS A 119 -3.48 5.47 -11.99
CA CYS A 119 -4.03 5.94 -10.71
C CYS A 119 -3.03 5.78 -9.55
N GLN A 120 -3.33 6.35 -8.39
CA GLN A 120 -2.46 6.39 -7.23
C GLN A 120 -3.16 5.78 -6.01
N VAL A 121 -2.61 4.67 -5.49
CA VAL A 121 -3.11 4.07 -4.25
C VAL A 121 -2.68 4.96 -3.07
N LYS A 122 -3.64 5.56 -2.36
CA LYS A 122 -3.37 6.48 -1.25
C LYS A 122 -3.47 5.83 0.12
N ASP A 123 -4.48 4.99 0.32
CA ASP A 123 -4.71 4.35 1.61
C ASP A 123 -5.36 2.96 1.44
N LEU A 124 -4.66 1.91 1.86
CA LEU A 124 -5.13 0.52 1.81
C LEU A 124 -6.05 0.14 2.98
N ASN A 125 -6.12 0.92 4.05
CA ASN A 125 -7.11 0.71 5.11
C ASN A 125 -8.48 1.21 4.67
N LEU A 126 -8.51 2.40 4.05
CA LEU A 126 -9.74 3.05 3.60
C LEU A 126 -10.15 2.62 2.19
N GLY A 127 -9.24 2.02 1.43
CA GLY A 127 -9.47 1.69 0.02
C GLY A 127 -9.53 2.95 -0.84
N LEU A 128 -8.59 3.88 -0.63
CA LEU A 128 -8.53 5.19 -1.26
C LEU A 128 -7.61 5.19 -2.47
N VAL A 129 -8.14 5.65 -3.61
CA VAL A 129 -7.43 5.79 -4.88
C VAL A 129 -7.65 7.18 -5.45
N ASP A 130 -6.57 7.80 -5.90
CA ASP A 130 -6.62 9.08 -6.58
C ASP A 130 -6.28 8.95 -8.07
N PHE A 131 -6.93 9.74 -8.91
CA PHE A 131 -6.64 9.85 -10.35
C PHE A 131 -6.22 11.28 -10.67
N PRO A 132 -5.04 11.50 -11.26
CA PRO A 132 -4.62 12.83 -11.71
C PRO A 132 -5.59 13.39 -12.74
N THR A 133 -5.95 14.67 -12.61
CA THR A 133 -6.74 15.39 -13.61
C THR A 133 -6.27 16.84 -13.68
N ARG A 134 -6.67 17.57 -14.72
CA ARG A 134 -6.44 19.01 -14.81
C ARG A 134 -7.73 19.76 -14.58
N TYR A 135 -7.77 20.65 -13.60
CA TYR A 135 -8.89 21.57 -13.37
C TYR A 135 -8.38 23.01 -13.50
N ARG A 136 -8.99 23.78 -14.41
CA ARG A 136 -8.58 25.18 -14.72
C ARG A 136 -7.08 25.34 -14.99
N GLY A 137 -6.50 24.36 -15.70
CA GLY A 137 -5.08 24.36 -16.08
C GLY A 137 -4.11 23.95 -14.96
N ARG A 138 -4.60 23.54 -13.79
CA ARG A 138 -3.80 23.06 -12.66
C ARG A 138 -4.05 21.58 -12.43
N GLU A 139 -3.05 20.87 -11.92
CA GLU A 139 -3.20 19.49 -11.51
C GLU A 139 -4.00 19.42 -10.20
N VAL A 140 -5.03 18.58 -10.20
CA VAL A 140 -5.80 18.18 -9.02
C VAL A 140 -6.02 16.67 -9.07
N LEU A 141 -6.57 16.09 -8.00
CA LEU A 141 -6.76 14.66 -7.87
C LEU A 141 -8.25 14.35 -7.74
N LEU A 142 -8.77 13.51 -8.63
CA LEU A 142 -10.07 12.86 -8.44
C LEU A 142 -9.92 11.78 -7.37
N CYS A 143 -10.80 11.74 -6.39
CA CYS A 143 -10.62 10.93 -5.21
C CYS A 143 -11.77 9.94 -5.06
N TRP A 144 -11.46 8.65 -5.12
CA TRP A 144 -12.43 7.56 -5.01
C TRP A 144 -12.13 6.67 -3.81
N LYS A 145 -13.18 6.32 -3.08
CA LYS A 145 -13.12 5.35 -1.99
C LYS A 145 -13.90 4.09 -2.35
N ILE A 146 -13.42 2.93 -1.90
CA ILE A 146 -13.96 1.60 -2.26
C ILE A 146 -15.47 1.42 -2.01
N ASP A 147 -16.02 2.13 -1.02
CA ASP A 147 -17.45 2.11 -0.67
C ASP A 147 -18.29 3.13 -1.45
N GLU A 148 -17.68 3.92 -2.33
CA GLU A 148 -18.36 4.84 -3.22
C GLU A 148 -18.68 4.17 -4.57
N PRO A 149 -19.92 4.30 -5.06
CA PRO A 149 -20.33 3.68 -6.33
C PRO A 149 -19.70 4.35 -7.57
N PHE A 150 -19.29 5.60 -7.45
CA PHE A 150 -18.72 6.43 -8.52
C PHE A 150 -17.80 7.50 -7.90
N ILE A 151 -17.07 8.25 -8.73
CA ILE A 151 -16.14 9.28 -8.25
C ILE A 151 -16.94 10.55 -7.97
N ALA A 152 -17.15 10.88 -6.70
CA ALA A 152 -17.96 12.03 -6.29
C ALA A 152 -17.15 13.23 -5.81
N TYR A 153 -15.85 13.07 -5.61
CA TYR A 153 -15.01 14.09 -5.00
C TYR A 153 -13.68 14.27 -5.74
N TRP A 154 -13.12 15.47 -5.62
CA TRP A 154 -11.77 15.80 -6.00
C TRP A 154 -11.07 16.55 -4.86
N HIS A 155 -9.75 16.72 -4.92
CA HIS A 155 -9.03 17.60 -4.01
C HIS A 155 -7.77 18.17 -4.66
N GLU A 156 -7.27 19.28 -4.11
CA GLU A 156 -5.97 19.84 -4.44
C GLU A 156 -4.84 18.85 -4.06
N VAL A 157 -3.73 18.89 -4.80
CA VAL A 157 -2.58 17.98 -4.59
C VAL A 157 -2.03 18.07 -3.16
N GLU A 158 -2.03 19.27 -2.57
CA GLU A 158 -1.49 19.52 -1.23
C GLU A 158 -2.51 19.27 -0.10
N ALA A 159 -3.82 19.27 -0.41
CA ALA A 159 -4.85 19.15 0.62
C ALA A 159 -5.13 17.69 1.03
N GLY A 160 -4.87 16.75 0.12
CA GLY A 160 -5.14 15.33 0.32
C GLY A 160 -6.61 15.03 0.64
N PHE A 161 -6.86 13.86 1.24
CA PHE A 161 -8.21 13.37 1.55
C PHE A 161 -9.04 14.32 2.42
N ALA A 162 -8.42 15.07 3.34
CA ALA A 162 -9.13 16.00 4.22
C ALA A 162 -9.69 17.23 3.46
N GLY A 163 -9.14 17.52 2.28
CA GLY A 163 -9.55 18.63 1.41
C GLY A 163 -10.52 18.24 0.31
N ARG A 164 -11.27 17.13 0.47
CA ARG A 164 -12.25 16.69 -0.54
C ARG A 164 -13.31 17.75 -0.79
N GLN A 165 -13.50 18.05 -2.07
CA GLN A 165 -14.54 18.92 -2.60
C GLN A 165 -15.44 18.10 -3.52
N PRO A 166 -16.78 18.30 -3.46
CA PRO A 166 -17.69 17.60 -4.34
C PRO A 166 -17.41 17.96 -5.80
N ILE A 167 -17.60 16.99 -6.69
CA ILE A 167 -17.63 17.24 -8.13
C ILE A 167 -18.98 17.89 -8.45
N ASP A 168 -18.94 19.14 -8.91
CA ASP A 168 -20.10 19.90 -9.35
C ASP A 168 -20.07 20.13 -10.86
N GLU A 169 -21.10 20.81 -11.37
CA GLU A 169 -21.22 21.10 -12.80
C GLU A 169 -20.04 21.96 -13.31
N GLU A 170 -19.56 22.88 -12.48
CA GLU A 170 -18.45 23.79 -12.79
C GLU A 170 -17.13 23.04 -12.97
N PHE A 171 -16.87 22.08 -12.07
CA PHE A 171 -15.76 21.15 -12.17
C PHE A 171 -15.86 20.31 -13.43
N LEU A 172 -17.02 19.70 -13.70
CA LEU A 172 -17.22 18.86 -14.89
C LEU A 172 -16.96 19.64 -16.19
N GLN A 173 -17.40 20.89 -16.27
CA GLN A 173 -17.18 21.75 -17.44
C GLN A 173 -15.72 22.21 -17.61
N SER A 174 -14.95 22.30 -16.53
CA SER A 174 -13.62 22.92 -16.51
C SER A 174 -12.46 21.94 -16.30
N HIS A 175 -12.73 20.69 -15.94
CA HIS A 175 -11.72 19.65 -15.82
C HIS A 175 -11.41 18.99 -17.18
N ARG A 176 -10.18 18.53 -17.37
CA ARG A 176 -9.68 17.92 -18.60
C ARG A 176 -8.77 16.75 -18.26
N GLY A 177 -8.93 15.66 -19.02
CA GLY A 177 -7.98 14.55 -19.09
C GLY A 177 -7.24 14.55 -20.42
N GLU A 178 -6.39 13.54 -20.64
CA GLU A 178 -5.78 13.28 -21.93
C GLU A 178 -6.81 12.79 -22.93
N THR A 179 -6.76 13.32 -24.16
CA THR A 179 -7.58 12.87 -25.28
C THR A 179 -7.18 11.45 -25.69
N GLU A 180 -8.15 10.52 -25.66
CA GLU A 180 -8.00 9.18 -26.24
C GLU A 180 -7.69 9.35 -27.74
N HIS A 181 -6.51 8.92 -28.18
CA HIS A 181 -6.15 8.86 -29.60
C HIS A 181 -6.65 7.57 -30.23
#